data_AF-A0A3P7I5V2-F1
#
_entry.id   AF-A0A3P7I5V2-F1
#
_cell.length_a   1.000
_cell.length_b   1.000
_cell.length_c   1.000
_cell.angle_alpha   90.00
_cell.angle_beta   90.00
_cell.angle_gamma   90.00
#
_symmetry.space_group_name_H-M   'P 1'
#
loop_
_entity.id
_entity.type
_entity.pdbx_description
1 polymer ?
#
loop_
_entity_poly.entity_id
_entity_poly.type
_entity_poly.pdbx_seq_one_letter_code
_entity_poly.pdbx_strand_id
1 'polypeptide(L)'
;MGYATYLFDFRQFQLDTLSRRLQESVQLRTHKYFRVAVPQALTGQSLVALVGEKGYAEDEAEAVHLATLLLQHGYLFPVIEPALTVRDDGTLYRLQRPYFWPSHATQTDNVEYGKSVCLLLCPCLIG
;
A
#
# COMPACT_ATOMS: atom_id res chain seq x y z
N MET A 1 -5.70 27.83 -7.56
CA MET A 1 -5.64 26.87 -6.43
C MET A 1 -6.60 25.68 -6.57
N GLY A 2 -7.66 25.72 -7.39
CA GLY A 2 -8.63 24.61 -7.50
C GLY A 2 -8.20 23.39 -8.34
N TYR A 3 -7.46 23.57 -9.44
CA TYR A 3 -7.13 22.43 -10.33
C TYR A 3 -6.21 21.38 -9.68
N ALA A 4 -5.31 21.81 -8.79
CA ALA A 4 -4.38 20.91 -8.11
C ALA A 4 -5.10 20.00 -7.10
N THR A 5 -6.14 20.50 -6.41
CA THR A 5 -6.95 19.68 -5.49
C THR A 5 -7.83 18.68 -6.25
N TYR A 6 -8.50 19.08 -7.33
CA TYR A 6 -9.31 18.14 -8.12
C TYR A 6 -8.47 17.06 -8.82
N LEU A 7 -7.27 17.41 -9.32
CA LEU A 7 -6.35 16.42 -9.89
C LEU A 7 -5.80 15.47 -8.83
N PHE A 8 -5.61 15.94 -7.59
CA PHE A 8 -5.19 15.10 -6.47
C PHE A 8 -6.30 14.10 -6.09
N ASP A 9 -7.55 14.57 -5.94
CA ASP A 9 -8.72 13.72 -5.67
C ASP A 9 -8.97 12.67 -6.77
N PHE A 10 -8.89 13.07 -8.05
CA PHE A 10 -9.09 12.13 -9.16
C PHE A 10 -8.02 11.03 -9.20
N ARG A 11 -6.76 11.38 -8.91
CA ARG A 11 -5.68 10.38 -8.84
C ARG A 11 -5.84 9.46 -7.62
N GLN A 12 -6.31 10.00 -6.49
CA GLN A 12 -6.57 9.23 -5.27
C GLN A 12 -7.65 8.16 -5.49
N PHE A 13 -8.73 8.52 -6.19
CA PHE A 13 -9.80 7.59 -6.54
C PHE A 13 -9.34 6.40 -7.39
N GLN A 14 -8.43 6.64 -8.34
CA GLN A 14 -7.84 5.58 -9.16
C GLN A 14 -6.98 4.63 -8.32
N LEU A 15 -6.18 5.16 -7.39
CA LEU A 15 -5.35 4.37 -6.49
C LEU A 15 -6.17 3.58 -5.45
N ASP A 16 -7.25 4.16 -4.95
CA ASP A 16 -8.22 3.47 -4.09
C ASP A 16 -8.84 2.27 -4.80
N THR A 17 -9.28 2.48 -6.04
CA THR A 17 -9.89 1.42 -6.85
C THR A 17 -8.87 0.32 -7.15
N LEU A 18 -7.64 0.68 -7.52
CA LEU A 18 -6.56 -0.27 -7.77
C LEU A 18 -6.22 -1.07 -6.50
N SER A 19 -6.01 -0.40 -5.37
CA SER A 19 -5.63 -1.07 -4.12
C SER A 19 -6.75 -1.96 -3.57
N ARG A 20 -8.03 -1.62 -3.79
CA ARG A 20 -9.17 -2.51 -3.50
C ARG A 20 -9.10 -3.79 -4.34
N ARG A 21 -8.89 -3.65 -5.65
CA ARG A 21 -8.75 -4.81 -6.56
C ARG A 21 -7.54 -5.68 -6.19
N LEU A 22 -6.45 -5.06 -5.76
CA LEU A 22 -5.28 -5.78 -5.23
C LEU A 22 -5.65 -6.56 -3.97
N GLN A 23 -6.39 -5.96 -3.02
CA GLN A 23 -6.83 -6.65 -1.80
C GLN A 23 -7.75 -7.83 -2.05
N GLU A 24 -8.60 -7.78 -3.08
CA GLU A 24 -9.48 -8.87 -3.45
C GLU A 24 -8.72 -10.05 -4.08
N SER A 25 -7.62 -9.78 -4.78
CA SER A 25 -6.87 -10.79 -5.53
C SER A 25 -5.58 -11.25 -4.85
N VAL A 26 -5.11 -10.51 -3.84
CA VAL A 26 -3.88 -10.84 -3.12
C VAL A 26 -4.07 -12.06 -2.25
N GLN A 27 -3.22 -13.06 -2.47
CA GLN A 27 -3.11 -14.19 -1.57
C GLN A 27 -2.23 -13.77 -0.39
N LEU A 28 -2.84 -13.15 0.61
CA LEU A 28 -2.17 -12.81 1.86
C LEU A 28 -1.73 -14.09 2.57
N ARG A 29 -0.42 -14.24 2.73
CA ARG A 29 0.15 -15.39 3.45
C ARG A 29 0.96 -14.88 4.63
N THR A 30 1.13 -15.76 5.61
CA THR A 30 2.06 -15.51 6.71
C THR A 30 3.45 -15.89 6.23
N HIS A 31 4.32 -14.89 6.08
CA HIS A 31 5.71 -15.11 5.68
C HIS A 31 6.58 -15.16 6.94
N LYS A 32 7.43 -16.19 7.06
CA LYS A 32 8.43 -16.25 8.13
C LYS A 32 9.65 -15.46 7.68
N TYR A 33 9.93 -14.35 8.36
CA TYR A 33 11.07 -13.49 8.09
C TYR A 33 11.91 -13.35 9.35
N PHE A 34 13.18 -13.76 9.30
CA PHE A 34 14.16 -13.61 10.38
C PHE A 34 13.61 -13.93 11.79
N ARG A 35 13.07 -15.14 11.98
CA ARG A 35 12.44 -15.64 13.23
C ARG A 35 11.14 -14.94 13.67
N VAL A 36 10.66 -13.93 12.94
CA VAL A 36 9.36 -13.29 13.14
C VAL A 36 8.39 -13.77 12.05
N ALA A 37 7.15 -14.08 12.45
CA ALA A 37 6.08 -14.37 11.49
C ALA A 37 5.38 -13.06 11.13
N VAL A 38 5.37 -12.71 9.86
CA VAL A 38 4.69 -11.53 9.33
C VAL A 38 3.37 -12.00 8.73
N PRO A 39 2.24 -11.88 9.45
CA PRO A 39 0.94 -12.20 8.89
C PRO A 39 0.55 -11.15 7.85
N GLN A 40 -0.28 -11.58 6.90
CA GLN A 40 -0.87 -10.73 5.86
C GLN A 40 0.16 -9.88 5.09
N ALA A 41 1.27 -10.49 4.70
CA ALA A 41 2.28 -9.87 3.85
C ALA A 41 2.29 -10.50 2.45
N LEU A 42 2.89 -9.76 1.52
CA LEU A 42 3.09 -10.16 0.15
C LEU A 42 4.54 -9.86 -0.27
N THR A 43 5.09 -10.66 -1.17
CA THR A 43 6.42 -10.42 -1.75
C THR A 43 6.36 -9.36 -2.83
N GLY A 44 7.48 -8.68 -3.08
CA GLY A 44 7.62 -7.71 -4.18
C GLY A 44 7.26 -8.30 -5.54
N GLN A 45 7.70 -9.53 -5.82
CA GLN A 45 7.34 -10.27 -7.03
C GLN A 45 5.81 -10.43 -7.18
N SER A 46 5.14 -10.94 -6.14
CA SER A 46 3.69 -11.12 -6.18
C SER A 46 2.96 -9.78 -6.28
N LEU A 47 3.47 -8.73 -5.63
CA LEU A 47 2.92 -7.38 -5.71
C LEU A 47 2.99 -6.84 -7.15
N VAL A 48 4.16 -6.89 -7.78
CA VAL A 48 4.38 -6.38 -9.14
C VAL A 48 3.50 -7.15 -10.13
N ALA A 49 3.42 -8.48 -10.00
CA ALA A 49 2.54 -9.30 -10.84
C ALA A 49 1.06 -8.93 -10.69
N LEU A 50 0.57 -8.74 -9.45
CA LEU A 50 -0.80 -8.34 -9.18
C LEU A 50 -1.10 -6.92 -9.69
N VAL A 51 -0.14 -5.99 -9.54
CA VAL A 51 -0.25 -4.62 -10.04
C VAL A 51 -0.27 -4.62 -11.56
N GLY A 52 0.54 -5.46 -12.22
CA GLY A 52 0.47 -5.62 -13.68
C GLY A 52 -0.90 -6.10 -14.13
N GLU A 53 -1.42 -7.16 -13.50
CA GLU A 53 -2.71 -7.75 -13.85
C GLU A 53 -3.90 -6.81 -13.59
N LYS A 54 -3.93 -6.13 -12.43
CA LYS A 54 -5.06 -5.27 -12.03
C LYS A 54 -4.92 -3.83 -12.51
N GLY A 55 -3.70 -3.34 -12.62
CA GLY A 55 -3.37 -2.01 -13.12
C GLY A 55 -3.43 -1.90 -14.64
N TYR A 56 -3.56 -3.02 -15.36
CA TYR A 56 -3.46 -3.08 -16.82
C TYR A 56 -2.13 -2.52 -17.33
N ALA A 57 -1.03 -2.80 -16.61
CA ALA A 57 0.29 -2.38 -17.05
C ALA A 57 0.73 -3.21 -18.26
N GLU A 58 1.29 -2.55 -19.27
CA GLU A 58 1.76 -3.21 -20.50
C GLU A 58 3.11 -3.91 -20.26
N ASP A 59 3.95 -3.34 -19.41
CA ASP A 59 5.30 -3.83 -19.09
C ASP A 59 5.55 -3.93 -17.58
N GLU A 60 6.52 -4.76 -17.18
CA GLU A 60 6.93 -4.92 -15.78
C GLU A 60 7.45 -3.60 -15.17
N ALA A 61 8.14 -2.77 -15.98
CA ALA A 61 8.61 -1.46 -15.55
C ALA A 61 7.45 -0.51 -15.19
N GLU A 62 6.33 -0.58 -15.92
CA GLU A 62 5.13 0.19 -15.63
C GLU A 62 4.44 -0.35 -14.37
N ALA A 63 4.36 -1.68 -14.21
CA ALA A 63 3.82 -2.29 -12.99
C ALA A 63 4.63 -1.88 -11.73
N VAL A 64 5.97 -1.86 -11.82
CA VAL A 64 6.86 -1.36 -10.76
C VAL A 64 6.63 0.12 -10.49
N HIS A 65 6.43 0.93 -11.54
CA HIS A 65 6.12 2.35 -11.40
C HIS A 65 4.80 2.57 -10.66
N LEU A 66 3.73 1.86 -11.05
CA LEU A 66 2.42 1.91 -10.39
C LEU A 66 2.49 1.44 -8.93
N ALA A 67 3.24 0.37 -8.66
CA ALA A 67 3.46 -0.11 -7.30
C ALA A 67 4.23 0.91 -6.44
N THR A 68 5.20 1.60 -7.04
CA THR A 68 5.94 2.70 -6.40
C THR A 68 5.03 3.90 -6.10
N LEU A 69 4.10 4.24 -7.00
CA LEU A 69 3.10 5.28 -6.72
C LEU A 69 2.21 4.89 -5.53
N LEU A 70 1.74 3.64 -5.47
CA LEU A 70 0.96 3.15 -4.32
C LEU A 70 1.75 3.24 -3.00
N LEU A 71 3.05 2.99 -3.04
CA LEU A 71 3.95 3.15 -1.89
C LEU A 71 4.11 4.62 -1.47
N GLN A 72 4.36 5.52 -2.41
CA GLN A 72 4.50 6.96 -2.17
C GLN A 72 3.21 7.60 -1.63
N HIS A 73 2.05 7.10 -2.06
CA HIS A 73 0.75 7.56 -1.61
C HIS A 73 0.28 6.88 -0.30
N GLY A 74 1.05 5.96 0.27
CA GLY A 74 0.75 5.34 1.57
C GLY A 74 -0.26 4.20 1.54
N TYR A 75 -0.53 3.62 0.37
CA TYR A 75 -1.35 2.40 0.23
C TYR A 75 -0.55 1.13 0.51
N LEU A 76 0.77 1.21 0.40
CA LEU A 76 1.71 0.11 0.62
C LEU A 76 2.79 0.53 1.62
N PHE A 77 3.26 -0.42 2.41
CA PHE A 77 4.38 -0.21 3.33
C PHE A 77 5.35 -1.39 3.26
N PRO A 78 6.67 -1.14 3.19
CA PRO A 78 7.66 -2.20 3.32
C PRO A 78 7.75 -2.63 4.79
N VAL A 79 7.91 -3.94 5.02
CA VAL A 79 7.92 -4.52 6.37
C VAL A 79 9.30 -4.45 7.02
N ILE A 80 10.36 -4.48 6.21
CA ILE A 80 11.74 -4.69 6.67
C ILE A 80 12.46 -3.34 6.77
N GLU A 81 12.77 -2.75 5.62
CA GLU A 81 13.47 -1.48 5.50
C GLU A 81 12.62 -0.49 4.72
N PRO A 82 12.63 0.80 5.08
CA PRO A 82 11.97 1.83 4.30
C PRO A 82 12.56 1.86 2.88
N ALA A 83 11.71 1.62 1.90
CA ALA A 83 12.03 1.69 0.49
C ALA A 83 11.28 2.87 -0.13
N LEU A 84 11.93 3.61 -1.02
CA LEU A 84 11.29 4.67 -1.81
C LEU A 84 10.62 4.15 -3.08
N THR A 85 11.00 2.94 -3.50
CA THR A 85 10.53 2.27 -4.71
C THR A 85 10.18 0.82 -4.41
N VAL A 86 9.19 0.29 -5.13
CA VAL A 86 8.89 -1.14 -5.09
C VAL A 86 9.91 -1.90 -5.94
N ARG A 87 10.34 -3.06 -5.46
CA ARG A 87 11.26 -3.95 -6.16
C ARG A 87 10.60 -5.31 -6.37
N ASP A 88 10.87 -5.95 -7.50
CA ASP A 88 10.46 -7.32 -7.86
C ASP A 88 11.30 -8.40 -7.14
N ASP A 89 11.75 -8.10 -5.92
CA ASP A 89 12.59 -8.99 -5.12
C ASP A 89 11.75 -9.77 -4.07
N GLY A 90 12.44 -10.47 -3.16
CA GLY A 90 11.85 -11.10 -1.98
C GLY A 90 11.44 -10.13 -0.86
N THR A 91 11.50 -8.82 -1.08
CA THR A 91 11.09 -7.80 -0.10
C THR A 91 9.62 -7.96 0.26
N LEU A 92 9.30 -7.91 1.54
CA LEU A 92 7.93 -8.04 2.02
C LEU A 92 7.25 -6.68 2.12
N TYR A 93 6.07 -6.60 1.53
CA TYR A 93 5.18 -5.44 1.56
C TYR A 93 3.88 -5.79 2.27
N ARG A 94 3.21 -4.77 2.80
CA ARG A 94 1.87 -4.85 3.39
C ARG A 94 0.96 -3.80 2.74
N LEU A 95 -0.27 -4.22 2.47
CA LEU A 95 -1.33 -3.35 1.97
C LEU A 95 -2.01 -2.64 3.14
N GLN A 96 -2.25 -1.34 2.98
CA GLN A 96 -2.96 -0.54 3.96
C GLN A 96 -4.47 -0.80 3.92
N ARG A 97 -5.10 -0.87 5.09
CA ARG A 97 -6.56 -1.09 5.18
C ARG A 97 -7.34 0.11 4.63
N PRO A 98 -8.46 -0.12 3.92
CA PRO A 98 -9.27 0.94 3.30
C PRO A 98 -9.73 2.06 4.24
N TYR A 99 -9.92 1.74 5.52
CA TYR A 99 -10.30 2.71 6.54
C TYR A 99 -9.28 3.84 6.74
N PHE A 100 -8.01 3.59 6.46
CA PHE A 100 -6.92 4.56 6.63
C PHE A 100 -6.52 5.24 5.31
N TRP A 101 -7.33 5.10 4.25
CA TRP A 101 -7.01 5.74 2.99
C TRP A 101 -7.27 7.24 3.03
N PRO A 102 -6.45 8.04 2.35
CA PRO A 102 -6.55 9.51 2.34
C PRO A 102 -7.91 10.03 1.83
N SER A 103 -8.65 9.25 1.03
CA SER A 103 -10.02 9.55 0.61
C SER A 103 -11.05 9.51 1.76
N HIS A 104 -10.76 8.81 2.85
CA HIS A 104 -11.53 8.83 4.10
C HIS A 104 -10.98 9.87 5.12
N ALA A 105 -9.77 10.38 4.91
CA ALA A 105 -9.10 11.30 5.84
C ALA A 105 -9.70 12.73 5.84
N THR A 106 -10.55 13.07 4.87
CA THR A 106 -11.27 14.35 4.83
C THR A 106 -12.42 14.44 5.82
N GLN A 107 -12.86 13.31 6.40
CA GLN A 107 -13.97 13.26 7.35
C GLN A 107 -13.52 13.23 8.81
N THR A 108 -12.21 13.17 9.08
CA THR A 108 -11.70 13.01 10.43
C THR A 108 -11.47 14.38 11.08
N ASP A 109 -12.49 14.83 11.80
CA ASP A 109 -12.40 15.95 12.75
C ASP A 109 -11.15 15.81 13.64
N ASN A 110 -10.60 16.96 14.02
CA ASN A 110 -9.28 17.22 14.64
C ASN A 110 -8.93 16.49 15.97
N VAL A 111 -9.50 15.31 16.25
CA VAL A 111 -9.31 14.53 17.48
C VAL A 111 -8.59 13.19 17.20
N GLU A 112 -8.47 12.73 15.96
CA GLU A 112 -7.87 11.42 15.64
C GLU A 112 -6.45 11.48 15.06
N TYR A 113 -5.82 12.67 15.01
CA TYR A 113 -4.43 12.81 14.57
C TYR A 113 -3.44 11.98 15.41
N GLY A 114 -3.83 11.62 16.65
CA GLY A 114 -3.09 10.71 17.52
C GLY A 114 -3.16 9.23 17.14
N LYS A 115 -4.12 8.78 16.32
CA LYS A 115 -4.24 7.36 15.93
C LYS A 115 -3.57 7.01 14.61
N SER A 116 -3.56 7.91 13.63
CA SER A 116 -2.88 7.66 12.35
C SER A 116 -1.35 7.60 12.52
N VAL A 117 -0.78 8.36 13.46
CA VAL A 117 0.64 8.23 13.84
C VAL A 117 0.91 6.96 14.66
N CYS A 118 -0.05 6.52 15.48
CA CYS A 118 0.09 5.32 16.32
C CYS A 118 0.06 4.01 15.50
N LEU A 119 -0.60 3.97 14.34
CA LEU A 119 -0.57 2.79 13.45
C LEU A 119 0.73 2.64 12.65
N LEU A 120 1.48 3.73 12.43
CA LEU A 120 2.82 3.68 11.87
C LEU A 120 3.87 3.19 12.90
N LEU A 121 3.49 3.11 14.18
CA LEU A 121 4.36 2.77 15.30
C LEU A 121 3.83 1.62 16.18
N CYS A 122 2.92 0.79 15.67
CA CYS A 122 2.38 -0.34 16.44
C CYS A 122 3.19 -1.64 16.20
N PRO A 123 4.15 -2.01 17.07
CA PRO A 123 4.71 -3.36 17.15
C PRO A 123 3.69 -4.40 17.66
N CYS A 124 2.44 -4.02 17.94
CA CYS A 124 1.42 -4.87 18.57
C CYS A 124 0.81 -5.98 17.67
N LEU A 125 1.41 -6.32 16.53
CA LEU A 125 1.02 -7.49 15.73
C LEU A 125 1.97 -8.69 15.89
N ILE A 126 2.80 -8.68 16.96
CA ILE A 126 3.69 -9.79 17.39
C ILE A 126 3.24 -10.39 18.75
N GLY A 127 2.05 -10.03 19.25
CA GLY A 127 1.44 -10.69 20.42
C GLY A 127 0.51 -11.81 20.01
#